data_AF-A0A212LWW5-F1
#
_entry.id   AF-A0A212LWW5-F1
#
_cell.length_a   1.000
_cell.length_b   1.000
_cell.length_c   1.000
_cell.angle_alpha   90.00
_cell.angle_beta   90.00
_cell.angle_gamma   90.00
#
_symmetry.space_group_name_H-M   'P 1'
#
loop_
_entity.id
_entity.type
_entity.pdbx_description
1 polymer ?
#
loop_
_entity_poly.entity_id
_entity_poly.type
_entity_poly.pdbx_seq_one_letter_code
_entity_poly.pdbx_strand_id
1 'polypeptide(L)'
;MTGFVTKRDIENGSLVRGLFLEAGWGNYDTHNSFANMPSVRGDGDTSYYGLGALLRHDAPDGRYLEGSVRGGKSRTTFGSGDLNNASYTTNSGYYGAHIGIGKLKTEGNKTLDYYAKYFWTHQNGSDVRVAGEPFSFAGVDSSRLRGGVRLSQEKPDGKRASYVGLAYEYEFDGKAKGSVYGLDLEAPSLKGGTGIVELGMSFKSRPASSNTLELGLQGYAGKREGVTGTVQLKRVF
;
A
#
# COMPACT_ATOMS: atom_id res chain seq x y z
N MET A 1 5.89 -1.64 9.85
CA MET A 1 4.75 -0.83 10.34
C MET A 1 4.38 -1.29 11.75
N THR A 2 4.10 -0.36 12.65
CA THR A 2 3.62 -0.63 14.02
C THR A 2 2.52 0.37 14.36
N GLY A 3 1.60 0.04 15.26
CA GLY A 3 0.51 0.95 15.60
C GLY A 3 -0.35 0.49 16.76
N PHE A 4 -1.11 1.43 17.29
CA PHE A 4 -2.07 1.22 18.36
C PHE A 4 -3.47 1.42 17.82
N VAL A 5 -4.36 0.48 18.14
CA VAL A 5 -5.75 0.49 17.71
C VAL A 5 -6.65 0.30 18.93
N THR A 6 -7.69 1.10 19.03
CA THR A 6 -8.72 1.00 20.07
C THR A 6 -10.06 0.72 19.41
N LYS A 7 -10.79 -0.27 19.94
CA LYS A 7 -12.17 -0.56 19.58
C LYS A 7 -13.10 -0.06 20.69
N ARG A 8 -14.19 0.62 20.33
CA ARG A 8 -15.24 1.06 21.24
C ARG A 8 -16.60 0.71 20.65
N ASP A 9 -17.45 0.06 21.44
CA ASP A 9 -18.84 -0.19 21.06
C ASP A 9 -19.69 1.07 21.25
N ILE A 10 -20.58 1.32 20.28
CA ILE A 10 -21.48 2.47 20.19
C ILE A 10 -22.89 1.97 19.84
N GLU A 11 -23.92 2.79 20.01
CA GLU A 11 -25.32 2.37 19.79
C GLU A 11 -25.57 1.77 18.39
N ASN A 12 -24.84 2.25 17.37
CA ASN A 12 -24.94 1.77 15.98
C ASN A 12 -23.80 0.82 15.56
N GLY A 13 -23.19 0.08 16.49
CA GLY A 13 -22.20 -0.96 16.20
C GLY A 13 -20.87 -0.76 16.92
N SER A 14 -19.75 -0.89 16.22
CA SER A 14 -18.43 -0.67 16.80
C SER A 14 -17.64 0.38 16.02
N LEU A 15 -16.88 1.20 16.74
CA LEU A 15 -15.93 2.15 16.17
C LEU A 15 -14.51 1.75 16.54
N VAL A 16 -13.69 1.54 15.52
CA VAL A 16 -12.27 1.23 15.61
C VAL A 16 -11.49 2.46 15.15
N ARG A 17 -10.57 2.93 15.98
CA ARG A 17 -9.65 4.04 15.64
C ARG A 17 -8.24 3.67 16.01
N GLY A 18 -7.27 4.12 15.22
CA GLY A 18 -5.88 3.80 15.49
C GLY A 18 -4.91 4.81 14.93
N LEU A 19 -3.70 4.79 15.49
CA LEU A 19 -2.54 5.53 15.01
C LEU A 19 -1.45 4.53 14.68
N PHE A 20 -0.70 4.78 13.61
CA PHE A 20 0.38 3.91 13.18
C PHE A 20 1.58 4.70 12.72
N LEU A 21 2.74 4.04 12.80
CA LEU A 21 4.01 4.47 12.26
C LEU A 21 4.43 3.44 11.21
N GLU A 22 4.83 3.92 10.04
CA GLU A 22 5.39 3.09 8.98
C GLU A 22 6.85 3.48 8.76
N ALA A 23 7.68 2.47 8.55
CA ALA A 23 9.02 2.63 8.05
C ALA A 23 9.31 1.42 7.18
N GLY A 24 10.02 1.63 6.09
CA GLY A 24 10.41 0.57 5.18
C GLY A 24 11.65 0.93 4.39
N TRP A 25 12.36 -0.11 3.99
CA TRP A 25 13.56 -0.04 3.18
C TRP A 25 13.34 -0.98 2.00
N GLY A 26 13.73 -0.55 0.81
CA GLY A 26 13.61 -1.33 -0.40
C GLY A 26 14.72 -0.96 -1.35
N ASN A 27 15.27 -1.98 -1.99
CA ASN A 27 16.24 -1.84 -3.06
C ASN A 27 15.47 -2.07 -4.36
N TYR A 28 15.68 -1.23 -5.35
CA TYR A 28 15.04 -1.40 -6.65
C TYR A 28 16.08 -1.39 -7.77
N ASP A 29 16.08 -2.44 -8.58
CA ASP A 29 16.83 -2.50 -9.83
C ASP A 29 16.02 -1.82 -10.94
N THR A 30 16.50 -0.68 -11.43
CA THR A 30 15.85 -0.02 -12.57
C THR A 30 16.52 -0.46 -13.87
N HIS A 31 15.76 -1.14 -14.74
CA HIS A 31 16.12 -1.34 -16.15
C HIS A 31 15.38 -0.29 -17.00
N ASN A 32 16.05 0.81 -17.34
CA ASN A 32 15.55 1.72 -18.37
C ASN A 32 16.18 1.31 -19.71
N SER A 33 15.39 0.72 -20.60
CA SER A 33 15.73 0.55 -22.01
C SER A 33 15.20 1.76 -22.79
N PHE A 34 16.06 2.72 -23.08
CA PHE A 34 15.77 3.76 -24.06
C PHE A 34 16.04 3.21 -25.46
N ALA A 35 15.06 3.30 -26.37
CA ALA A 35 15.29 3.01 -27.78
C ALA A 35 16.39 3.96 -28.30
N ASN A 36 17.53 3.39 -28.71
CA ASN A 36 18.75 4.02 -29.22
C ASN A 36 19.77 4.61 -28.21
N MET A 37 19.81 4.19 -26.94
CA MET A 37 20.97 4.44 -26.06
C MET A 37 21.33 3.23 -25.17
N PRO A 38 22.61 3.06 -24.78
CA PRO A 38 23.06 1.92 -23.99
C PRO A 38 22.35 1.84 -22.64
N SER A 39 22.03 0.62 -22.24
CA SER A 39 21.30 0.27 -21.02
C SER A 39 21.94 0.88 -19.76
N VAL A 40 21.24 1.82 -19.12
CA VAL A 40 21.69 2.41 -17.86
C VAL A 40 21.15 1.56 -16.71
N ARG A 41 22.03 0.78 -16.07
CA ARG A 41 21.75 0.12 -14.79
C ARG A 41 21.84 1.16 -13.67
N GLY A 42 20.74 1.35 -12.95
CA GLY A 42 20.70 2.19 -11.76
C GLY A 42 20.29 1.39 -10.55
N ASP A 43 21.18 1.34 -9.55
CA ASP A 43 20.93 0.80 -8.21
C ASP A 43 20.39 1.95 -7.34
N GLY A 44 19.24 1.74 -6.69
CA GLY A 44 18.57 2.76 -5.90
C GLY A 44 18.08 2.23 -4.58
N ASP A 45 18.62 2.75 -3.49
CA ASP A 45 18.11 2.53 -2.14
C ASP A 45 16.98 3.52 -1.84
N THR A 46 15.81 3.00 -1.51
CA THR A 46 14.69 3.81 -1.03
C THR A 46 14.35 3.45 0.41
N SER A 47 14.34 4.48 1.26
CA SER A 47 13.87 4.40 2.63
C SER A 47 12.71 5.36 2.83
N TYR A 48 11.66 4.93 3.50
CA TYR A 48 10.53 5.80 3.84
C TYR A 48 10.18 5.68 5.31
N TYR A 49 9.71 6.78 5.88
CA TYR A 49 9.10 6.81 7.20
C TYR A 49 7.85 7.69 7.16
N GLY A 50 6.83 7.29 7.90
CA GLY A 50 5.56 7.98 7.91
C GLY A 50 4.75 7.66 9.16
N LEU A 51 3.72 8.46 9.35
CA LEU A 51 2.72 8.27 10.38
C LEU A 51 1.35 8.35 9.75
N GLY A 52 0.38 7.68 10.35
CA GLY A 52 -0.99 7.72 9.87
C GLY A 52 -2.00 7.41 10.95
N ALA A 53 -3.24 7.68 10.61
CA ALA A 53 -4.41 7.41 11.41
C ALA A 53 -5.39 6.59 10.60
N LEU A 54 -6.10 5.68 11.27
CA LEU A 54 -7.17 4.89 10.69
C LEU A 54 -8.44 5.03 11.52
N LEU A 55 -9.57 4.94 10.83
CA LEU A 55 -10.90 4.88 11.39
C LEU A 55 -11.68 3.79 10.66
N ARG A 56 -12.41 2.98 11.40
CA ARG A 56 -13.32 1.98 10.85
C ARG A 56 -14.57 1.93 11.70
N HIS A 57 -15.72 1.96 11.05
CA HIS A 57 -17.02 1.79 11.67
C HIS A 57 -17.62 0.48 11.16
N ASP A 58 -17.93 -0.42 12.08
CA ASP A 58 -18.58 -1.70 11.81
C ASP A 58 -20.03 -1.61 12.29
N ALA A 59 -20.96 -1.69 11.34
CA ALA A 59 -22.39 -1.70 11.60
C ALA A 59 -22.87 -3.10 12.05
N PRO A 60 -23.95 -3.20 12.84
CA PRO A 60 -24.48 -4.48 13.33
C PRO A 60 -24.96 -5.41 12.21
N ASP A 61 -25.28 -4.90 11.01
CA ASP A 61 -25.67 -5.72 9.86
C ASP A 61 -24.48 -6.32 9.07
N GLY A 62 -23.26 -6.15 9.59
CA GLY A 62 -22.02 -6.65 9.01
C GLY A 62 -21.41 -5.72 7.95
N ARG A 63 -22.04 -4.58 7.63
CA ARG A 63 -21.41 -3.55 6.80
C ARG A 63 -20.31 -2.84 7.58
N TYR A 64 -19.30 -2.39 6.87
CA TYR A 64 -18.29 -1.51 7.45
C TYR A 64 -17.89 -0.40 6.49
N LEU A 65 -17.47 0.71 7.08
CA LEU A 65 -16.83 1.83 6.43
C LEU A 65 -15.45 2.00 7.07
N GLU A 66 -14.40 2.02 6.28
CA GLU A 66 -13.04 2.29 6.73
C GLU A 66 -12.45 3.50 6.01
N GLY A 67 -11.57 4.19 6.69
CA GLY A 67 -10.80 5.29 6.13
C GLY A 67 -9.46 5.39 6.84
N SER A 68 -8.43 5.78 6.12
CA SER A 68 -7.16 6.13 6.72
C SER A 68 -6.50 7.27 5.99
N VAL A 69 -5.65 7.96 6.72
CA VAL A 69 -4.75 8.98 6.20
C VAL A 69 -3.37 8.68 6.69
N ARG A 70 -2.37 8.91 5.85
CA ARG A 70 -0.96 8.75 6.17
C ARG A 70 -0.15 9.84 5.51
N GLY A 71 0.92 10.25 6.16
CA GLY A 71 1.85 11.23 5.66
C GLY A 71 3.26 10.89 6.12
N GLY A 72 4.23 11.12 5.27
CA GLY A 72 5.60 10.77 5.57
C GLY A 72 6.59 11.44 4.65
N LYS A 73 7.85 11.04 4.82
CA LYS A 73 8.95 11.44 3.95
C LYS A 73 9.62 10.18 3.40
N SER A 74 9.88 10.21 2.11
CA SER A 74 10.72 9.23 1.44
C SER A 74 12.08 9.84 1.15
N ARG A 75 13.13 9.10 1.46
CA ARG A 75 14.50 9.41 1.11
C ARG A 75 14.98 8.35 0.14
N THR A 76 15.24 8.77 -1.09
CA THR A 76 15.84 7.93 -2.13
C THR A 76 17.25 8.43 -2.40
N THR A 77 18.21 7.52 -2.35
CA THR A 77 19.60 7.78 -2.73
C THR A 77 19.88 6.99 -3.99
N PHE A 78 20.15 7.69 -5.08
CA PHE A 78 20.49 7.07 -6.35
C PHE A 78 21.98 7.27 -6.63
N GLY A 79 22.67 6.19 -6.97
CA GLY A 79 24.06 6.19 -7.41
C GLY A 79 24.19 5.42 -8.72
N SER A 80 24.71 6.06 -9.76
CA SER A 80 25.04 5.38 -11.02
C SER A 80 26.54 5.48 -11.28
N GLY A 81 27.21 4.34 -11.39
CA GLY A 81 28.66 4.24 -11.58
C GLY A 81 29.15 4.60 -12.98
N ASP A 82 28.26 4.85 -13.95
CA ASP A 82 28.61 4.98 -15.37
C ASP A 82 28.44 6.41 -15.93
N LEU A 83 27.75 7.31 -15.23
CA LEU A 83 27.61 8.73 -15.61
C LEU A 83 28.16 9.65 -14.52
N ASN A 84 29.43 10.02 -14.65
CA ASN A 84 30.02 11.25 -14.11
C ASN A 84 29.72 11.55 -12.62
N ASN A 85 29.76 10.53 -11.76
CA ASN A 85 29.72 10.69 -10.29
C ASN A 85 28.52 11.52 -9.77
N ALA A 86 27.35 11.38 -10.42
CA ALA A 86 26.14 12.10 -10.03
C ALA A 86 25.41 11.36 -8.90
N SER A 87 25.55 11.86 -7.68
CA SER A 87 24.73 11.44 -6.53
C SER A 87 23.61 12.45 -6.31
N TYR A 88 22.36 11.98 -6.31
CA TYR A 88 21.21 12.82 -5.96
C TYR A 88 20.51 12.23 -4.74
N THR A 89 20.33 13.05 -3.72
CA THR A 89 19.48 12.75 -2.56
C THR A 89 18.18 13.51 -2.75
N THR A 90 17.10 12.79 -3.07
CA THR A 90 15.77 13.39 -3.17
C THR A 90 15.01 13.15 -1.87
N ASN A 91 14.44 14.22 -1.31
CA ASN A 91 13.63 14.19 -0.09
C ASN A 91 12.20 14.60 -0.46
N SER A 92 11.35 13.62 -0.77
CA SER A 92 9.97 13.87 -1.17
C SER A 92 9.01 13.58 -0.01
N GLY A 93 8.18 14.58 0.34
CA GLY A 93 7.03 14.37 1.20
C GLY A 93 5.93 13.63 0.45
N TYR A 94 5.27 12.68 1.10
CA TYR A 94 4.10 12.00 0.55
C TYR A 94 2.94 12.06 1.53
N TYR A 95 1.73 12.13 0.98
CA TYR A 95 0.48 12.01 1.71
C TYR A 95 -0.42 11.03 0.98
N GLY A 96 -1.12 10.19 1.72
CA GLY A 96 -2.06 9.24 1.15
C GLY A 96 -3.30 9.14 2.01
N ALA A 97 -4.43 8.96 1.35
CA ALA A 97 -5.69 8.66 1.97
C ALA A 97 -6.26 7.39 1.34
N HIS A 98 -7.01 6.63 2.11
CA HIS A 98 -7.90 5.63 1.54
C HIS A 98 -9.27 5.73 2.19
N ILE A 99 -10.27 5.29 1.44
CA ILE A 99 -11.62 5.05 1.92
C ILE A 99 -12.08 3.70 1.40
N GLY A 100 -12.76 2.93 2.22
CA GLY A 100 -13.21 1.60 1.88
C GLY A 100 -14.58 1.31 2.47
N ILE A 101 -15.37 0.56 1.72
CA ILE A 101 -16.63 0.01 2.18
C ILE A 101 -16.60 -1.49 1.99
N GLY A 102 -17.30 -2.22 2.85
CA GLY A 102 -17.48 -3.63 2.66
C GLY A 102 -18.59 -4.22 3.49
N LYS A 103 -18.79 -5.52 3.32
CA LYS A 103 -19.81 -6.29 4.03
C LYS A 103 -19.27 -7.67 4.38
N LEU A 104 -19.31 -7.97 5.66
CA LEU A 104 -19.00 -9.26 6.25
C LEU A 104 -20.29 -10.09 6.33
N LYS A 105 -20.26 -11.28 5.75
CA LYS A 105 -21.30 -12.30 5.90
C LYS A 105 -20.69 -13.53 6.55
N THR A 106 -21.04 -13.78 7.80
CA THR A 106 -20.57 -14.94 8.56
C THR A 106 -21.63 -16.05 8.50
N GLU A 107 -21.20 -17.25 8.12
CA GLU A 107 -22.03 -18.46 8.09
C GLU A 107 -21.23 -19.62 8.72
N GLY A 108 -21.63 -20.00 9.94
CA GLY A 108 -20.88 -20.97 10.74
C GLY A 108 -19.45 -20.50 11.03
N ASN A 109 -18.47 -21.27 10.58
CA ASN A 109 -17.04 -20.96 10.74
C ASN A 109 -16.41 -20.23 9.54
N LYS A 110 -17.22 -19.83 8.56
CA LYS A 110 -16.79 -19.10 7.37
C LYS A 110 -17.27 -17.67 7.42
N THR A 111 -16.41 -16.74 7.05
CA THR A 111 -16.74 -15.31 6.91
C THR A 111 -16.34 -14.86 5.52
N LEU A 112 -17.32 -14.39 4.77
CA LEU A 112 -17.14 -13.85 3.44
C LEU A 112 -17.17 -12.32 3.51
N ASP A 113 -16.10 -11.68 3.09
CA ASP A 113 -15.93 -10.23 3.06
C ASP A 113 -15.97 -9.77 1.61
N TYR A 114 -16.93 -8.92 1.27
CA TYR A 114 -16.96 -8.21 0.00
C TYR A 114 -16.57 -6.77 0.24
N TYR A 115 -15.60 -6.26 -0.52
CA TYR A 115 -15.08 -4.92 -0.29
C TYR A 115 -14.80 -4.16 -1.56
N ALA A 116 -14.88 -2.83 -1.44
CA ALA A 116 -14.42 -1.87 -2.42
C ALA A 116 -13.63 -0.79 -1.70
N LYS A 117 -12.42 -0.51 -2.18
CA LYS A 117 -11.49 0.43 -1.57
C LYS A 117 -10.98 1.39 -2.62
N TYR A 118 -10.98 2.66 -2.31
CA TYR A 118 -10.39 3.71 -3.11
C TYR A 118 -9.17 4.27 -2.37
N PHE A 119 -8.04 4.31 -3.07
CA PHE A 119 -6.78 4.82 -2.57
C PHE A 119 -6.42 6.07 -3.38
N TRP A 120 -6.10 7.13 -2.66
CA TRP A 120 -5.57 8.36 -3.21
C TRP A 120 -4.21 8.61 -2.58
N THR A 121 -3.18 8.83 -3.39
CA THR A 121 -1.86 9.22 -2.91
C THR A 121 -1.42 10.44 -3.67
N HIS A 122 -0.99 11.46 -2.94
CA HIS A 122 -0.37 12.65 -3.48
C HIS A 122 1.09 12.68 -3.03
N GLN A 123 2.00 12.64 -3.99
CA GLN A 123 3.40 12.88 -3.74
C GLN A 123 3.73 14.30 -4.15
N ASN A 124 4.18 15.11 -3.19
CA ASN A 124 4.53 16.49 -3.48
C ASN A 124 5.67 16.52 -4.50
N GLY A 125 5.50 17.35 -5.53
CA GLY A 125 6.57 17.78 -6.39
C GLY A 125 7.74 18.31 -5.56
N SER A 126 8.96 17.94 -5.91
CA SER A 126 10.17 18.44 -5.29
C SER A 126 10.90 19.28 -6.33
N ASP A 127 11.31 20.50 -5.99
CA ASP A 127 12.27 21.25 -6.78
C ASP A 127 13.65 20.62 -6.57
N VAL A 128 14.21 19.98 -7.60
CA VAL A 128 15.56 19.44 -7.56
C VAL A 128 16.41 20.23 -8.54
N ARG A 129 17.59 20.68 -8.10
CA ARG A 129 18.59 21.24 -9.02
C ARG A 129 19.40 20.09 -9.60
N VAL A 130 19.27 19.87 -10.91
CA VAL A 130 20.09 18.91 -11.65
C VAL A 130 21.07 19.72 -12.49
N ALA A 131 22.38 19.50 -12.30
CA ALA A 131 23.45 20.20 -13.04
C ALA A 131 23.42 21.75 -12.99
N GLY A 132 22.93 22.34 -11.89
CA GLY A 132 22.84 23.80 -11.73
C GLY A 132 21.56 24.44 -12.27
N GLU A 133 20.65 23.66 -12.86
CA GLU A 133 19.38 24.14 -13.40
C GLU A 133 18.19 23.78 -12.51
N PRO A 134 17.21 24.69 -12.32
CA PRO A 134 16.02 24.42 -11.50
C PRO A 134 15.07 23.47 -12.23
N PHE A 135 14.82 22.29 -11.65
CA PHE A 135 13.91 21.28 -12.18
C PHE A 135 12.72 21.13 -11.22
N SER A 136 11.52 21.52 -11.66
CA SER A 136 10.29 21.38 -10.86
C SER A 136 9.57 20.09 -11.25
N PHE A 137 9.56 19.08 -10.38
CA PHE A 137 8.65 17.95 -10.55
C PHE A 137 7.23 18.41 -10.23
N ALA A 138 6.26 18.24 -11.15
CA ALA A 138 4.86 18.50 -10.80
C ALA A 138 4.36 17.40 -9.85
N GLY A 139 3.44 17.74 -8.94
CA GLY A 139 2.85 16.77 -8.01
C GLY A 139 2.24 15.58 -8.74
N VAL A 140 2.44 14.38 -8.19
CA VAL A 140 1.90 13.15 -8.76
C VAL A 140 0.71 12.70 -7.92
N ASP A 141 -0.47 12.76 -8.53
CA ASP A 141 -1.69 12.19 -7.98
C ASP A 141 -1.87 10.77 -8.50
N SER A 142 -2.00 9.80 -7.59
CA SER A 142 -2.33 8.41 -7.90
C SER A 142 -3.70 8.08 -7.33
N SER A 143 -4.61 7.64 -8.21
CA SER A 143 -5.96 7.20 -7.85
C SER A 143 -6.19 5.75 -8.24
N ARG A 144 -6.42 4.90 -7.25
CA ARG A 144 -6.63 3.45 -7.44
C ARG A 144 -7.95 3.01 -6.82
N LEU A 145 -8.69 2.18 -7.54
CA LEU A 145 -9.86 1.49 -7.00
C LEU A 145 -9.59 0.01 -6.97
N ARG A 146 -9.83 -0.62 -5.83
CA ARG A 146 -9.70 -2.05 -5.61
C ARG A 146 -11.03 -2.62 -5.18
N GLY A 147 -11.60 -3.51 -5.98
CA GLY A 147 -12.76 -4.32 -5.59
C GLY A 147 -12.31 -5.74 -5.33
N GLY A 148 -12.83 -6.39 -4.29
CA GLY A 148 -12.44 -7.76 -3.98
C GLY A 148 -13.39 -8.51 -3.08
N VAL A 149 -13.13 -9.81 -2.99
CA VAL A 149 -13.81 -10.74 -2.10
C VAL A 149 -12.78 -11.57 -1.36
N ARG A 150 -13.00 -11.78 -0.06
CA ARG A 150 -12.13 -12.59 0.79
C ARG A 150 -12.98 -13.57 1.59
N LEU A 151 -12.69 -14.86 1.46
CA LEU A 151 -13.25 -15.92 2.27
C LEU A 151 -12.27 -16.28 3.39
N SER A 152 -12.68 -16.10 4.63
CA SER A 152 -11.94 -16.51 5.82
C SER A 152 -12.65 -17.69 6.48
N GLN A 153 -11.88 -18.68 6.94
CA GLN A 153 -12.40 -19.85 7.64
C GLN A 153 -11.64 -20.03 8.95
N GLU A 154 -12.37 -20.03 10.07
CA GLU A 154 -11.84 -20.39 11.37
C GLU A 154 -11.92 -21.91 11.57
N LYS A 155 -10.84 -22.49 12.07
CA LYS A 155 -10.82 -23.92 12.41
C LYS A 155 -11.55 -24.13 13.74
N PRO A 156 -12.19 -25.30 13.94
CA PRO A 156 -12.94 -25.59 15.16
C PRO A 156 -12.11 -25.52 16.44
N ASP A 157 -10.78 -25.64 16.33
CA ASP A 157 -9.86 -25.53 17.46
C ASP A 157 -9.70 -24.08 17.97
N GLY A 158 -10.23 -23.08 17.26
CA GLY A 158 -10.17 -21.65 17.60
C GLY A 158 -8.75 -21.06 17.60
N LYS A 159 -7.74 -21.86 17.19
CA LYS A 159 -6.33 -21.47 17.20
C LYS A 159 -5.83 -21.11 15.82
N ARG A 160 -6.51 -21.57 14.77
CA ARG A 160 -6.09 -21.39 13.38
C ARG A 160 -7.22 -20.80 12.57
N ALA A 161 -6.92 -19.78 11.78
CA ALA A 161 -7.80 -19.34 10.71
C ALA A 161 -6.99 -19.25 9.42
N SER A 162 -7.66 -19.49 8.30
CA SER A 162 -7.08 -19.35 6.97
C SER A 162 -7.98 -18.46 6.14
N TYR A 163 -7.42 -17.69 5.22
CA TYR A 163 -8.19 -16.91 4.28
C TYR A 163 -7.63 -17.04 2.87
N VAL A 164 -8.53 -16.89 1.90
CA VAL A 164 -8.24 -16.78 0.48
C VAL A 164 -9.08 -15.63 -0.08
N GLY A 165 -8.51 -14.83 -0.96
CA GLY A 165 -9.21 -13.71 -1.55
C GLY A 165 -8.78 -13.45 -2.98
N LEU A 166 -9.67 -12.78 -3.70
CA LEU A 166 -9.48 -12.33 -5.06
C LEU A 166 -9.88 -10.86 -5.11
N ALA A 167 -9.01 -10.04 -5.68
CA ALA A 167 -9.29 -8.63 -5.89
C ALA A 167 -8.85 -8.20 -7.29
N TYR A 168 -9.46 -7.13 -7.76
CA TYR A 168 -9.10 -6.44 -8.97
C TYR A 168 -8.85 -4.98 -8.63
N GLU A 169 -7.66 -4.49 -8.96
CA GLU A 169 -7.25 -3.11 -8.79
C GLU A 169 -7.16 -2.43 -10.16
N TYR A 170 -7.76 -1.26 -10.28
CA TYR A 170 -7.67 -0.40 -11.46
C TYR A 170 -7.08 0.94 -11.06
N GLU A 171 -6.00 1.35 -11.75
CA GLU A 171 -5.43 2.68 -11.60
C GLU A 171 -5.97 3.62 -12.68
N PHE A 172 -6.66 4.69 -12.27
CA PHE A 172 -7.33 5.63 -13.17
C PHE A 172 -6.38 6.68 -13.73
N ASP A 173 -5.60 7.26 -12.83
CA ASP A 173 -4.63 8.31 -13.12
C ASP A 173 -3.36 7.95 -12.37
N GLY A 174 -2.40 7.40 -13.11
CA GLY A 174 -1.04 7.15 -12.68
C GLY A 174 -0.12 7.95 -13.59
N LYS A 175 -0.39 9.26 -13.72
CA LYS A 175 0.44 10.18 -14.51
C LYS A 175 1.44 10.82 -13.56
N ALA A 176 2.67 10.31 -13.57
CA ALA A 176 3.80 11.07 -13.03
C ALA A 176 4.03 12.28 -13.95
N LYS A 177 3.29 13.38 -13.79
CA LYS A 177 3.47 14.57 -14.62
C LYS A 177 4.83 15.18 -14.32
N GLY A 178 5.85 14.86 -15.11
CA GLY A 178 7.08 15.63 -15.20
C GLY A 178 6.91 16.69 -16.27
N SER A 179 7.19 17.96 -15.96
CA SER A 179 7.33 18.99 -16.99
C SER A 179 8.77 19.46 -16.99
N VAL A 180 9.38 19.52 -18.17
CA VAL A 180 10.72 20.06 -18.39
C VAL A 180 10.60 21.18 -19.39
N TYR A 181 10.92 22.41 -18.98
CA TYR A 181 10.85 23.58 -19.85
C TYR A 181 9.47 23.80 -20.52
N GLY A 182 8.37 23.50 -19.83
CA GLY A 182 7.02 23.63 -20.39
C GLY A 182 6.69 22.56 -21.46
N LEU A 183 7.53 21.54 -21.60
CA LEU A 183 7.27 20.35 -22.41
C LEU A 183 6.84 19.22 -21.47
N ASP A 184 5.68 18.62 -21.76
CA ASP A 184 5.19 17.41 -21.11
C ASP A 184 6.22 16.29 -21.37
N LEU A 185 6.88 15.77 -20.32
CA LEU A 185 7.58 14.51 -20.43
C LEU A 185 6.54 13.41 -20.57
N GLU A 186 6.67 12.57 -21.60
CA GLU A 186 5.84 11.39 -21.80
C GLU A 186 6.10 10.39 -20.66
N ALA A 187 5.36 10.54 -19.57
CA ALA A 187 5.51 9.71 -18.40
C ALA A 187 4.93 8.32 -18.67
N PRO A 188 5.64 7.22 -18.31
CA PRO A 188 5.11 5.88 -18.48
C PRO A 188 3.78 5.75 -17.75
N SER A 189 2.71 5.49 -18.49
CA SER A 189 1.38 5.34 -17.90
C SER A 189 1.33 4.06 -17.07
N LEU A 190 1.09 4.22 -15.76
CA LEU A 190 0.81 3.11 -14.84
C LEU A 190 -0.68 2.69 -14.88
N LYS A 191 -1.51 3.43 -15.63
CA LYS A 191 -2.91 3.13 -15.92
C LYS A 191 -3.07 1.68 -16.38
N GLY A 192 -3.95 0.94 -15.71
CA GLY A 192 -4.22 -0.45 -16.04
C GLY A 192 -4.89 -1.22 -14.92
N GLY A 193 -5.36 -2.41 -15.29
CA GLY A 193 -5.92 -3.39 -14.37
C GLY A 193 -4.87 -4.35 -13.84
N THR A 194 -4.95 -4.67 -12.56
CA THR A 194 -4.14 -5.70 -11.91
C THR A 194 -5.07 -6.64 -11.14
N GLY A 195 -5.03 -7.92 -11.48
CA GLY A 195 -5.62 -8.98 -10.67
C GLY A 195 -4.72 -9.30 -9.47
N ILE A 196 -5.33 -9.50 -8.32
CA ILE A 196 -4.66 -9.79 -7.06
C ILE A 196 -5.26 -11.07 -6.48
N VAL A 197 -4.40 -12.01 -6.12
CA VAL A 197 -4.77 -13.22 -5.38
C VAL A 197 -4.11 -13.14 -4.02
N GLU A 198 -4.88 -13.29 -2.94
CA GLU A 198 -4.37 -13.29 -1.58
C GLU A 198 -4.65 -14.64 -0.89
N LEU A 199 -3.69 -15.10 -0.11
CA LEU A 199 -3.82 -16.27 0.76
C LEU A 199 -3.09 -16.03 2.07
N GLY A 200 -3.63 -16.52 3.18
CA GLY A 200 -2.97 -16.36 4.46
C GLY A 200 -3.53 -17.22 5.57
N MET A 201 -2.79 -17.22 6.67
CA MET A 201 -3.06 -18.04 7.85
C MET A 201 -2.76 -17.24 9.10
N SER A 202 -3.65 -17.31 10.09
CA SER A 202 -3.44 -16.74 11.41
C SER A 202 -3.40 -17.84 12.47
N PHE A 203 -2.50 -17.70 13.43
CA PHE A 203 -2.25 -18.63 14.52
C PHE A 203 -2.36 -17.91 15.86
N LYS A 204 -3.12 -18.48 16.79
CA LYS A 204 -3.21 -18.07 18.19
C LYS A 204 -2.61 -19.16 19.07
N SER A 205 -1.84 -18.79 20.09
CA SER A 205 -1.26 -19.77 21.04
C SER A 205 -2.34 -20.53 21.82
N ARG A 206 -3.48 -19.89 22.08
CA ARG A 206 -4.69 -20.46 22.71
C ARG A 206 -5.92 -19.79 22.09
N PRO A 207 -7.12 -20.39 22.13
CA PRO A 207 -8.33 -19.78 21.57
C PRO A 207 -8.62 -18.38 22.14
N ALA A 208 -8.38 -18.19 23.44
CA ALA A 208 -8.50 -16.91 24.14
C ALA A 208 -7.17 -16.11 24.23
N SER A 209 -6.14 -16.48 23.46
CA SER A 209 -4.84 -15.79 23.49
C SER A 209 -4.96 -14.39 22.91
N SER A 210 -4.41 -13.41 23.63
CA SER A 210 -4.25 -12.04 23.16
C SER A 210 -3.24 -11.91 22.03
N ASN A 211 -2.31 -12.87 21.88
CA ASN A 211 -1.30 -12.87 20.84
C ASN A 211 -1.77 -13.68 19.62
N THR A 212 -1.70 -13.05 18.44
CA THR A 212 -2.00 -13.65 17.14
C THR A 212 -0.82 -13.40 16.19
N LEU A 213 -0.33 -14.45 15.54
CA LEU A 213 0.62 -14.38 14.43
C LEU A 213 -0.14 -14.58 13.12
N GLU A 214 0.01 -13.68 12.16
CA GLU A 214 -0.59 -13.77 10.83
C GLU A 214 0.50 -13.80 9.76
N LEU A 215 0.36 -14.73 8.83
CA LEU A 215 1.19 -14.90 7.64
C LEU A 215 0.30 -14.70 6.42
N GLY A 216 0.74 -13.88 5.47
CA GLY A 216 0.02 -13.60 4.24
C GLY A 216 0.94 -13.63 3.03
N LEU A 217 0.38 -14.02 1.90
CA LEU A 217 1.02 -14.01 0.60
C LEU A 217 0.03 -13.43 -0.42
N GLN A 218 0.51 -12.53 -1.26
CA GLN A 218 -0.26 -11.89 -2.31
C GLN A 218 0.48 -12.01 -3.63
N GLY A 219 -0.21 -12.48 -4.67
CA GLY A 219 0.28 -12.49 -6.05
C GLY A 219 -0.43 -11.41 -6.87
N TYR A 220 0.30 -10.78 -7.78
CA TYR A 220 -0.20 -9.75 -8.69
C TYR A 220 0.00 -10.22 -10.13
N ALA A 221 -1.02 -10.02 -10.98
CA ALA A 221 -0.97 -10.34 -12.40
C ALA A 221 -1.67 -9.24 -13.23
N GLY A 222 -1.13 -8.92 -14.40
CA GLY A 222 -1.66 -7.87 -15.29
C GLY A 222 -0.70 -6.71 -15.44
N LYS A 223 -1.13 -5.47 -15.16
CA LYS A 223 -0.26 -4.29 -15.27
C LYS A 223 0.88 -4.32 -14.24
N ARG A 224 0.63 -4.89 -13.06
CA ARG A 224 1.62 -5.13 -12.02
C ARG A 224 1.76 -6.64 -11.84
N GLU A 225 3.00 -7.11 -11.86
CA GLU A 225 3.34 -8.52 -11.66
C GLU A 225 4.33 -8.64 -10.52
N GLY A 226 4.14 -9.65 -9.68
CA GLY A 226 5.02 -9.89 -8.54
C GLY A 226 4.34 -10.64 -7.41
N VAL A 227 5.10 -10.87 -6.35
CA VAL A 227 4.65 -11.55 -5.14
C VAL A 227 5.05 -10.74 -3.92
N THR A 228 4.16 -10.65 -2.94
CA THR A 228 4.41 -9.97 -1.67
C THR A 228 4.07 -10.90 -0.51
N GLY A 229 5.04 -11.11 0.39
CA GLY A 229 4.82 -11.79 1.66
C GLY A 229 4.64 -10.80 2.81
N THR A 230 3.77 -11.13 3.76
CA THR A 230 3.53 -10.31 4.96
C THR A 230 3.55 -11.18 6.21
N VAL A 231 4.18 -10.68 7.27
CA VAL A 231 4.16 -11.28 8.61
C VAL A 231 3.68 -10.21 9.59
N GLN A 232 2.64 -10.50 10.35
CA GLN A 232 2.06 -9.58 11.32
C GLN A 232 1.92 -10.25 12.69
N LEU A 233 2.30 -9.51 13.74
CA LEU A 233 2.09 -9.89 15.13
C LEU A 233 1.10 -8.92 15.75
N LYS A 234 -0.03 -9.45 16.25
CA LYS A 234 -1.08 -8.68 16.91
C LYS A 234 -1.17 -9.08 18.38
N ARG A 235 -1.20 -8.09 19.27
CA ARG A 235 -1.46 -8.27 20.71
C ARG A 235 -2.65 -7.42 21.13
N VAL A 236 -3.65 -8.05 21.73
CA VAL A 236 -4.81 -7.38 22.34
C VAL A 236 -4.53 -7.19 23.84
N PHE A 237 -4.74 -5.98 24.35
CA PHE A 237 -4.57 -5.64 25.76
C PHE A 237 -5.94 -5.48 26.43
#